data_AF-A0AAV4FJ30-F1
#
_entry.id   AF-A0AAV4FJ30-F1
#
_cell.length_a   1.000
_cell.length_b   1.000
_cell.length_c   1.000
_cell.angle_alpha   90.00
_cell.angle_beta   90.00
_cell.angle_gamma   90.00
#
_symmetry.space_group_name_H-M   'P 1'
#
loop_
_entity.id
_entity.type
_entity.pdbx_description
1 polymer ?
#
loop_
_entity_poly.entity_id
_entity_poly.type
_entity_poly.pdbx_seq_one_letter_code
_entity_poly.pdbx_strand_id
1 'polypeptide(L)'
;MPSITKVLLAMEERVIAPNLHFNTPNPNIVGLQDGRMAVVTEPTPWDGGFASINSFGMGGSNAHSVFRDINVLTGPMTWQPESPTQPLVSHASLSTRLARSTA
;
A
#
# COMPACT_ATOMS: atom_id res chain seq x y z
N MET A 1 -9.06 7.73 -0.65
CA MET A 1 -7.58 7.82 -0.58
C MET A 1 -6.94 6.73 -1.45
N PRO A 2 -7.11 6.74 -2.78
CA PRO A 2 -6.66 5.64 -3.65
C PRO A 2 -5.13 5.49 -3.70
N SER A 3 -4.37 6.58 -3.57
CA SER A 3 -2.90 6.56 -3.57
C SER A 3 -2.33 5.78 -2.39
N ILE A 4 -2.88 5.99 -1.19
CA ILE A 4 -2.46 5.27 0.03
C ILE A 4 -2.79 3.80 -0.10
N THR A 5 -4.02 3.47 -0.53
CA THR A 5 -4.42 2.07 -0.77
C THR A 5 -3.50 1.38 -1.78
N LYS A 6 -3.11 2.05 -2.87
CA LYS A 6 -2.15 1.49 -3.85
C LYS A 6 -0.80 1.15 -3.22
N VAL A 7 -0.25 2.03 -2.37
CA VAL A 7 1.04 1.80 -1.71
C VAL A 7 0.95 0.64 -0.71
N LEU A 8 -0.09 0.59 0.11
CA LEU A 8 -0.26 -0.48 1.10
C LEU A 8 -0.40 -1.84 0.43
N LEU A 9 -1.24 -1.94 -0.61
CA LEU A 9 -1.38 -3.18 -1.38
C LEU A 9 -0.08 -3.56 -2.10
N ALA A 10 0.68 -2.60 -2.62
CA ALA A 10 1.97 -2.90 -3.25
C ALA A 10 3.00 -3.47 -2.27
N MET A 11 3.00 -2.99 -1.02
CA MET A 11 3.87 -3.51 0.04
C MET A 11 3.42 -4.90 0.53
N GLU A 12 2.10 -5.13 0.65
CA GLU A 12 1.53 -6.41 1.08
C GLU A 12 1.74 -7.50 0.02
N GLU A 13 1.39 -7.21 -1.23
CA GLU A 13 1.46 -8.15 -2.35
C GLU A 13 2.85 -8.24 -3.01
N ARG A 14 3.81 -7.43 -2.56
CA ARG A 14 5.19 -7.35 -3.11
C ARG A 14 5.26 -7.04 -4.60
N VAL A 15 4.30 -6.27 -5.12
CA VAL A 15 4.24 -5.89 -6.53
C VAL A 15 3.76 -4.44 -6.69
N ILE A 16 4.50 -3.63 -7.45
CA ILE A 16 4.07 -2.31 -7.88
C ILE A 16 3.15 -2.46 -9.09
N ALA A 17 1.88 -2.06 -8.92
CA ALA A 17 0.92 -2.06 -10.02
C ALA A 17 1.27 -1.01 -11.11
N PRO A 18 1.11 -1.37 -12.39
CA PRO A 18 1.46 -0.50 -13.52
C PRO A 18 0.63 0.77 -13.57
N ASN A 19 1.21 1.82 -14.15
CA ASN A 19 0.49 3.03 -14.54
C ASN A 19 -0.06 2.85 -15.95
N LEU A 20 -1.36 3.12 -16.10
CA LEU A 20 -2.03 3.05 -17.39
C LEU A 20 -1.70 4.28 -18.24
N HIS A 21 -1.86 4.14 -19.55
CA HIS A 21 -1.76 5.23 -20.53
C HIS A 21 -0.40 5.97 -20.56
N PHE A 22 0.68 5.30 -20.13
CA PHE A 22 2.05 5.82 -20.28
C PHE A 22 2.73 5.15 -21.48
N ASN A 23 2.76 5.84 -22.61
CA ASN A 23 3.35 5.34 -23.86
C ASN A 23 4.59 6.14 -24.27
N THR A 24 4.53 7.47 -24.16
CA THR A 24 5.61 8.37 -24.54
C THR A 24 5.95 9.28 -23.35
N PRO A 25 7.21 9.28 -22.85
CA PRO A 25 7.61 10.17 -21.77
C PRO A 25 7.46 11.64 -22.17
N ASN A 26 7.03 12.48 -21.23
CA ASN A 26 6.97 13.93 -21.48
C ASN A 26 8.40 14.48 -21.67
N PRO A 27 8.72 15.12 -22.82
CA PRO A 27 10.07 15.60 -23.12
C PRO A 27 10.53 16.73 -22.18
N ASN A 28 9.59 17.42 -21.52
CA ASN A 28 9.90 18.50 -20.59
C ASN A 28 10.32 17.98 -19.19
N ILE A 29 10.18 16.68 -18.93
CA ILE A 29 10.58 16.06 -17.65
C ILE A 29 11.94 15.39 -17.84
N VAL A 30 13.01 16.15 -17.63
CA VAL A 30 14.40 15.70 -17.83
C VAL A 30 14.71 14.40 -17.09
N GLY A 31 14.19 14.23 -15.87
CA GLY A 31 14.39 13.01 -15.08
C GLY A 31 13.82 11.72 -15.69
N LEU A 32 12.84 11.83 -16.60
CA LEU A 32 12.34 10.68 -17.37
C LEU A 32 13.17 10.43 -18.63
N GLN A 33 13.89 11.44 -19.13
CA GLN A 33 14.75 11.34 -20.32
C GLN A 33 16.12 10.77 -19.96
N ASP A 34 16.67 11.18 -18.81
CA ASP A 34 17.99 10.76 -18.34
C ASP A 34 17.98 9.50 -17.46
N GLY A 35 16.80 8.96 -17.16
CA GLY A 35 16.64 7.72 -16.40
C GLY A 35 16.74 7.85 -14.88
N ARG A 36 16.85 9.05 -14.32
CA ARG A 36 16.75 9.25 -12.85
C ARG A 36 15.41 8.83 -12.27
N MET A 37 14.36 8.82 -13.11
CA MET A 37 13.04 8.32 -12.77
C MET A 37 12.55 7.39 -13.88
N ALA A 38 11.85 6.34 -13.48
CA ALA A 38 11.16 5.43 -14.38
C ALA A 38 9.68 5.32 -13.99
N VAL A 39 8.79 5.33 -14.97
CA VAL A 39 7.37 5.06 -14.74
C VAL A 39 7.17 3.55 -14.84
N VAL A 40 6.58 2.96 -13.80
CA VAL A 40 6.22 1.54 -13.81
C VAL A 40 5.06 1.31 -14.78
N THR A 41 5.32 0.59 -15.88
CA THR A 41 4.34 0.25 -16.94
C THR A 41 3.92 -1.22 -16.95
N GLU A 42 4.65 -2.06 -16.21
CA GLU A 42 4.36 -3.49 -16.05
C GLU A 42 4.37 -3.85 -14.56
N PRO A 43 3.67 -4.92 -14.14
CA PRO A 43 3.75 -5.40 -12.76
C PRO A 43 5.21 -5.63 -12.36
N THR A 44 5.72 -4.84 -11.42
CA THR A 44 7.13 -4.83 -11.05
C THR A 44 7.30 -5.34 -9.63
N PRO A 45 8.14 -6.35 -9.36
CA PRO A 45 8.41 -6.82 -8.00
C PRO A 45 8.85 -5.68 -7.07
N TRP A 46 8.36 -5.70 -5.82
CA TRP A 46 8.75 -4.77 -4.77
C TRP A 46 9.63 -5.51 -3.75
N ASP A 47 10.94 -5.24 -3.77
CA ASP A 47 11.91 -5.90 -2.87
C ASP A 47 11.98 -5.27 -1.48
N GLY A 48 11.25 -4.19 -1.26
CA GLY A 48 11.20 -3.48 0.02
C GLY A 48 11.61 -2.02 -0.09
N GLY A 49 11.80 -1.37 1.06
CA GLY A 49 12.29 0.00 1.14
C GLY A 49 11.19 1.03 1.40
N PHE A 50 11.27 2.16 0.72
CA PHE A 50 10.41 3.32 0.97
C PHE A 50 9.49 3.62 -0.20
N ALA A 51 8.27 4.03 0.12
CA ALA A 51 7.32 4.59 -0.84
C ALA A 51 6.96 6.01 -0.41
N SER A 52 6.83 6.94 -1.34
CA SER A 52 6.34 8.28 -1.05
C SER A 52 5.07 8.59 -1.82
N ILE A 53 4.13 9.29 -1.19
CA ILE A 53 2.90 9.78 -1.80
C ILE A 53 2.95 11.30 -1.78
N ASN A 54 2.58 11.90 -2.90
CA ASN A 54 2.44 13.33 -3.05
C ASN A 54 0.99 13.68 -3.43
N SER A 55 0.46 14.78 -2.87
CA SER A 55 -0.88 15.27 -3.14
C SER A 55 -0.87 16.79 -3.19
N PHE A 56 -1.28 17.35 -4.33
CA PHE A 56 -1.37 18.78 -4.57
C PHE A 56 -2.83 19.19 -4.74
N GLY A 57 -3.35 19.98 -3.80
CA GLY A 57 -4.70 20.52 -3.87
C GLY A 57 -4.77 21.80 -4.68
N MET A 58 -5.83 21.98 -5.46
CA MET A 58 -6.04 23.18 -6.29
C MET A 58 -6.01 24.50 -5.48
N GLY A 59 -6.39 24.46 -4.19
CA GLY A 59 -6.30 25.60 -3.28
C GLY A 59 -4.90 25.94 -2.78
N GLY A 60 -3.86 25.24 -3.25
CA GLY A 60 -2.46 25.45 -2.85
C GLY A 60 -2.02 24.62 -1.64
N SER A 61 -2.92 23.87 -1.01
CA SER A 61 -2.59 22.94 0.08
C SER A 61 -1.89 21.70 -0.46
N ASN A 62 -0.72 21.39 0.10
CA ASN A 62 0.13 20.30 -0.36
C ASN A 62 0.43 19.34 0.79
N ALA A 63 0.53 18.05 0.48
CA ALA A 63 0.93 17.02 1.44
C ALA A 63 1.92 16.04 0.80
N HIS A 64 2.95 15.70 1.56
CA HIS A 64 3.93 14.67 1.22
C HIS A 64 4.04 13.69 2.39
N SER A 65 4.06 12.40 2.09
CA SER A 65 4.12 11.35 3.12
C SER A 65 5.01 10.22 2.65
N VAL A 66 5.86 9.72 3.56
CA VAL A 66 6.82 8.66 3.31
C VAL A 66 6.45 7.45 4.17
N PHE A 67 6.38 6.29 3.53
CA PHE A 67 6.08 4.99 4.12
C PHE A 67 7.31 4.11 4.02
N ARG A 68 7.49 3.24 5.02
CA ARG A 68 8.52 2.21 5.03
C ARG A 68 7.84 0.85 5.11
N ASP A 69 8.27 -0.09 4.27
CA ASP A 69 7.86 -1.49 4.40
C ASP A 69 8.44 -2.10 5.67
N ILE A 70 7.57 -2.62 6.55
CA ILE A 70 7.96 -3.22 7.83
C ILE A 70 8.51 -4.64 7.65
N ASN A 71 8.24 -5.31 6.53
CA ASN A 71 8.65 -6.70 6.31
C ASN A 71 10.14 -6.85 5.95
N VAL A 72 10.82 -5.74 5.69
CA VAL A 72 12.28 -5.69 5.50
C VAL A 72 13.02 -5.57 6.84
N LEU A 73 12.33 -5.21 7.92
CA LEU A 73 12.89 -5.25 9.26
C LEU A 73 12.89 -6.70 9.73
N THR A 74 13.97 -7.41 9.41
CA THR A 74 14.25 -8.78 9.86
C THR A 74 14.44 -8.80 11.37
N GLY A 75 13.32 -8.85 12.07
CA GLY A 75 13.15 -9.27 13.44
C GLY A 75 11.65 -9.47 13.61
N PRO A 76 11.18 -10.60 14.16
CA PRO A 76 9.77 -10.72 14.44
C PRO A 76 9.40 -9.55 15.35
N MET A 77 8.60 -8.61 14.86
CA MET A 77 7.72 -7.86 15.74
C MET A 77 6.68 -8.89 16.18
N THR A 78 7.07 -9.81 17.06
CA THR A 78 6.14 -10.60 17.85
C THR A 78 5.43 -9.57 18.71
N TRP A 79 4.35 -9.03 18.16
CA TRP A 79 3.26 -8.55 18.98
C TRP A 79 2.84 -9.76 19.81
N GLN A 80 3.37 -9.87 21.02
CA GLN A 80 2.86 -10.81 22.00
C GLN A 80 1.51 -10.23 22.40
N PRO A 81 0.38 -10.90 22.08
CA PRO A 81 -0.86 -10.54 22.73
C PRO A 81 -0.59 -10.54 24.22
N GLU A 82 -0.81 -9.39 24.87
CA GLU A 82 -0.97 -9.36 26.31
C GLU A 82 -1.99 -10.45 26.66
N SER A 83 -1.63 -11.31 27.64
CA SER A 83 -2.39 -12.50 28.00
C SER A 83 -3.88 -12.15 28.06
N PRO A 84 -4.77 -12.89 27.35
CA PRO A 84 -6.17 -12.52 27.25
C PRO A 84 -6.81 -12.61 28.64
N THR A 85 -6.83 -11.50 29.36
CA THR A 85 -7.58 -11.37 30.61
C THR A 85 -9.06 -11.14 30.34
N GLN A 86 -9.46 -10.95 29.07
CA GLN A 86 -10.85 -10.74 28.67
C GLN A 86 -11.30 -11.79 27.64
N PRO A 87 -12.48 -12.42 27.84
CA PRO A 87 -13.07 -13.27 26.83
C PRO A 87 -13.39 -12.43 25.57
N LEU A 88 -13.13 -13.00 24.40
CA LEU A 88 -13.49 -12.42 23.11
C LEU A 88 -15.03 -12.43 22.99
N VAL A 89 -15.69 -11.36 23.41
CA VAL A 89 -17.15 -11.22 23.24
C VAL A 89 -17.40 -10.64 21.86
N SER A 90 -17.72 -11.51 20.89
CA SER A 90 -18.27 -11.05 19.62
C SER A 90 -19.68 -10.53 19.86
N HIS A 91 -19.86 -9.21 19.97
CA HIS A 91 -21.18 -8.59 19.87
C HIS A 91 -21.63 -8.59 18.40
N ALA A 92 -21.95 -9.78 17.89
CA ALA A 92 -22.73 -9.89 16.67
C ALA A 92 -24.14 -9.36 17.00
N SER A 93 -24.44 -8.14 16.56
CA SER A 93 -25.81 -7.62 16.58
C SER A 93 -26.68 -8.61 15.80
N LEU A 94 -27.60 -9.27 16.51
CA LEU A 94 -28.55 -10.24 15.98
C LEU A 94 -29.35 -9.61 14.84
N SER A 95 -28.97 -9.93 13.60
CA SER A 95 -29.87 -9.94 12.44
C SER A 95 -29.27 -10.77 11.30
N THR A 96 -29.69 -12.04 11.27
CA THR A 96 -30.04 -12.80 10.05
C THR A 96 -29.00 -13.76 9.42
N ARG A 97 -29.28 -15.06 9.62
CA ARG A 97 -29.02 -16.27 8.79
C ARG A 97 -27.57 -16.80 8.75
N LEU A 98 -27.24 -17.83 9.54
CA LEU A 98 -27.50 -19.28 9.36
C LEU A 98 -26.60 -19.93 8.27
N ALA A 99 -25.63 -20.70 8.76
CA ALA A 99 -24.98 -21.87 8.16
C ALA A 99 -24.36 -21.77 6.75
N ARG A 100 -23.03 -21.82 6.69
CA ARG A 100 -22.37 -22.74 5.74
C ARG A 100 -21.59 -23.78 6.53
N SER A 101 -22.16 -24.98 6.49
CA SER A 101 -21.59 -26.26 6.90
C SER A 101 -20.26 -26.51 6.21
N THR A 102 -19.36 -27.12 6.96
CA THR A 102 -18.26 -27.93 6.47
C THR A 102 -18.74 -28.96 5.45
N ALA A 103 -17.99 -29.06 4.36
CA ALA A 103 -17.63 -30.29 3.66
C ALA A 103 -16.22 -30.07 3.10
#